data_AF-A0A3C1Y7E7-F1
#
_entry.id   AF-A0A3C1Y7E7-F1
#
_cell.length_a   1.000
_cell.length_b   1.000
_cell.length_c   1.000
_cell.angle_alpha   90.00
_cell.angle_beta   90.00
_cell.angle_gamma   90.00
#
_symmetry.space_group_name_H-M   'P 1'
#
loop_
_entity.id
_entity.type
_entity.pdbx_description
1 polymer ?
#
loop_
_entity_poly.entity_id
_entity_poly.type
_entity_poly.pdbx_seq_one_letter_code
_entity_poly.pdbx_strand_id
1 'polypeptide(L)'
;MANYYTDNPALKLHLNHPMMQKIVGLKERDYTDAEKFDYAPVDFADAMDNYNRVLEIVGELCGTTIADNAEGVDHEGPSVADGRVTYASGTQQNLDACRKAGLMGMAMPRRFGGLNFPITPYIMAADIVSRADTGFENLWG
;
A
#
# COMPACT_ATOMS: atom_id res chain seq x y z
N MET A 1 -8.26 17.18 2.31
CA MET A 1 -8.87 15.84 2.30
C MET A 1 -8.12 15.01 3.32
N ALA A 2 -8.78 14.11 4.05
CA ALA A 2 -8.09 13.29 5.05
C ALA A 2 -7.06 12.40 4.35
N ASN A 3 -5.82 12.35 4.86
CA ASN A 3 -4.78 11.49 4.30
C ASN A 3 -4.03 10.81 5.43
N TYR A 4 -4.26 9.51 5.54
CA TYR A 4 -3.79 8.72 6.65
C TYR A 4 -2.26 8.57 6.72
N TYR A 5 -1.54 8.88 5.65
CA TYR A 5 -0.08 8.96 5.67
C TYR A 5 0.40 10.34 6.15
N THR A 6 -0.06 11.43 5.53
CA THR A 6 0.46 12.77 5.84
C THR A 6 0.01 13.29 7.20
N ASP A 7 -1.12 12.80 7.71
CA ASP A 7 -1.66 13.15 9.02
C ASP A 7 -1.00 12.34 10.16
N ASN A 8 -0.04 11.45 9.84
CA ASN A 8 0.75 10.70 10.82
C ASN A 8 2.25 11.05 10.70
N PRO A 9 2.75 12.04 11.46
CA PRO A 9 4.13 12.47 11.36
C PRO A 9 5.15 11.39 11.77
N ALA A 10 4.75 10.39 12.57
CA ALA A 10 5.65 9.32 13.00
C ALA A 10 6.07 8.42 11.82
N LEU A 11 5.18 8.18 10.87
CA LEU A 11 5.47 7.38 9.67
C LEU A 11 6.60 8.00 8.83
N LYS A 12 6.63 9.33 8.72
CA LYS A 12 7.70 10.04 8.01
C LYS A 12 9.07 9.85 8.66
N LEU A 13 9.14 9.67 9.99
CA LEU A 13 10.41 9.43 10.69
C LEU A 13 11.02 8.09 10.30
N HIS A 14 10.19 7.05 10.13
CA HIS A 14 10.65 5.73 9.71
C HIS A 14 11.16 5.73 8.27
N LEU A 15 10.43 6.38 7.36
CA LEU A 15 10.82 6.46 5.95
C LEU A 15 12.08 7.29 5.73
N ASN A 16 12.31 8.33 6.52
CA ASN A 16 13.50 9.18 6.41
C ASN A 16 14.66 8.73 7.32
N HIS A 17 14.59 7.54 7.90
CA HIS A 17 15.66 7.03 8.74
C HIS A 17 16.94 6.79 7.92
N PRO A 18 18.15 7.15 8.41
CA PRO A 18 19.39 7.03 7.64
C PRO A 18 19.69 5.63 7.07
N MET A 19 19.19 4.57 7.73
CA MET A 19 19.33 3.19 7.22
C MET A 19 18.60 2.93 5.91
N MET A 20 17.63 3.77 5.53
CA MET A 20 16.90 3.60 4.28
C MET A 20 17.82 3.67 3.07
N GLN A 21 18.89 4.47 3.09
CA GLN A 21 19.87 4.48 2.01
C GLN A 21 20.47 3.08 1.75
N LYS A 22 20.82 2.35 2.81
CA LYS A 22 21.33 0.98 2.71
C LYS A 22 20.24 -0.01 2.31
N ILE A 23 19.04 0.11 2.90
CA ILE A 23 17.91 -0.79 2.61
C ILE A 23 17.51 -0.69 1.14
N VAL A 24 17.40 0.52 0.61
CA VAL A 24 17.00 0.79 -0.78
C VAL A 24 18.06 0.32 -1.75
N GLY A 25 19.35 0.65 -1.52
CA GLY A 25 20.42 0.16 -2.39
C GLY A 25 20.43 -1.37 -2.51
N LEU A 26 20.24 -2.08 -1.40
CA LEU A 26 20.14 -3.55 -1.41
C LEU A 26 18.86 -4.05 -2.12
N LYS A 27 17.70 -3.43 -1.86
CA LYS A 27 16.41 -3.86 -2.43
C LYS A 27 16.33 -3.61 -3.93
N GLU A 28 16.87 -2.48 -4.40
CA GLU A 28 16.93 -2.08 -5.80
C GLU A 28 18.14 -2.66 -6.54
N ARG A 29 19.00 -3.43 -5.86
CA ARG A 29 20.22 -4.03 -6.42
C ARG A 29 21.07 -2.97 -7.14
N ASP A 30 21.34 -1.89 -6.42
CA ASP A 30 22.03 -0.71 -6.92
C ASP A 30 21.41 -0.17 -8.23
N TYR A 31 20.07 -0.17 -8.29
CA TYR A 31 19.24 0.42 -9.35
C TYR A 31 19.38 -0.25 -10.72
N THR A 32 19.90 -1.48 -10.77
CA THR A 32 20.07 -2.24 -12.03
C THR A 32 18.75 -2.64 -12.71
N ASP A 33 17.62 -2.54 -12.01
CA ASP A 33 16.30 -2.79 -12.59
C ASP A 33 15.80 -1.63 -13.47
N ALA A 34 16.38 -0.42 -13.36
CA ALA A 34 16.05 0.73 -14.21
C ALA A 34 16.32 0.48 -15.71
N GLU A 35 17.23 -0.45 -16.04
CA GLU A 35 17.51 -0.86 -17.43
C GLU A 35 16.41 -1.75 -18.03
N LYS A 36 15.53 -2.32 -17.18
CA LYS A 36 14.56 -3.35 -17.56
C LYS A 36 13.12 -2.91 -17.38
N PHE A 37 12.86 -2.00 -16.46
CA PHE A 37 11.53 -1.52 -16.10
C PHE A 37 11.55 0.01 -16.11
N ASP A 38 10.66 0.61 -16.89
CA ASP A 38 10.51 2.06 -17.05
C ASP A 38 10.08 2.79 -15.76
N TYR A 39 9.48 2.06 -14.82
CA TYR A 39 9.07 2.57 -13.51
C TYR A 39 10.03 2.20 -12.36
N ALA A 40 11.15 1.52 -12.64
CA ALA A 40 12.15 1.23 -11.61
C ALA A 40 12.97 2.49 -11.30
N PRO A 41 13.28 2.76 -10.02
CA PRO A 41 13.98 3.97 -9.64
C PRO A 41 15.42 3.94 -10.15
N VAL A 42 15.92 5.08 -10.59
CA VAL A 42 17.29 5.22 -11.13
C VAL A 42 18.34 5.50 -10.06
N ASP A 43 17.91 6.04 -8.91
CA ASP A 43 18.77 6.35 -7.78
C ASP A 43 17.97 6.37 -6.46
N PHE A 44 18.67 6.70 -5.37
CA PHE A 44 18.07 6.75 -4.04
C PHE A 44 16.98 7.83 -3.93
N ALA A 45 17.19 9.00 -4.52
CA ALA A 45 16.25 10.11 -4.42
C ALA A 45 14.95 9.77 -5.16
N ASP A 46 15.06 9.17 -6.34
CA ASP A 46 13.92 8.70 -7.14
C ASP A 46 13.15 7.58 -6.42
N ALA A 47 13.85 6.62 -5.82
CA ALA A 47 13.22 5.59 -5.00
C ALA A 47 12.44 6.17 -3.81
N MET A 48 13.02 7.13 -3.09
CA MET A 48 12.36 7.78 -1.95
C MET A 48 11.18 8.65 -2.36
N ASP A 49 11.25 9.35 -3.50
CA ASP A 49 10.12 10.10 -4.07
C ASP A 49 8.97 9.17 -4.45
N ASN A 50 9.28 8.06 -5.14
CA ASN A 50 8.30 7.02 -5.47
C ASN A 50 7.60 6.47 -4.21
N TYR A 51 8.36 6.14 -3.16
CA TYR A 51 7.77 5.66 -1.91
C TYR A 51 6.82 6.67 -1.27
N ASN A 52 7.20 7.95 -1.24
CA ASN A 52 6.34 9.01 -0.72
C ASN A 52 5.03 9.11 -1.52
N ARG A 53 5.11 9.17 -2.85
CA ARG A 53 3.92 9.28 -3.70
C ARG A 53 2.97 8.10 -3.54
N VAL A 54 3.50 6.88 -3.49
CA VAL A 54 2.68 5.69 -3.27
C VAL A 54 2.04 5.71 -1.88
N LEU A 55 2.78 6.07 -0.83
CA LEU A 55 2.23 6.19 0.52
C LEU A 55 1.19 7.31 0.63
N GLU A 56 1.32 8.41 -0.12
CA GLU A 56 0.29 9.44 -0.23
C GLU A 56 -1.00 8.89 -0.85
N ILE A 57 -0.90 8.09 -1.92
CA ILE A 57 -2.05 7.42 -2.54
C ILE A 57 -2.72 6.44 -1.56
N VAL A 58 -1.93 5.61 -0.86
CA VAL A 58 -2.44 4.70 0.18
C VAL A 58 -3.16 5.51 1.26
N GLY A 59 -2.54 6.59 1.74
CA GLY A 59 -3.09 7.45 2.79
C GLY A 59 -4.39 8.13 2.38
N GLU A 60 -4.51 8.61 1.15
CA GLU A 60 -5.74 9.22 0.63
C GLU A 60 -6.86 8.19 0.50
N LEU A 61 -6.56 7.03 -0.10
CA LEU A 61 -7.54 5.96 -0.27
C LEU A 61 -8.06 5.45 1.08
N CYS A 62 -7.17 5.35 2.07
CA CYS A 62 -7.50 4.95 3.43
C CYS A 62 -8.32 6.02 4.17
N GLY A 63 -7.94 7.30 4.04
CA GLY A 63 -8.63 8.40 4.70
C GLY A 63 -9.95 8.80 4.08
N THR A 64 -10.31 8.22 2.93
CA THR A 64 -11.57 8.46 2.23
C THR A 64 -12.32 7.15 2.04
N THR A 65 -12.13 6.46 0.91
CA THR A 65 -12.91 5.28 0.52
C THR A 65 -12.94 4.16 1.58
N ILE A 66 -11.78 3.75 2.11
CA ILE A 66 -11.73 2.59 3.00
C ILE A 66 -12.34 2.92 4.36
N ALA A 67 -11.97 4.05 4.96
CA ALA A 67 -12.53 4.49 6.24
C ALA A 67 -14.05 4.78 6.15
N ASP A 68 -14.52 5.40 5.06
CA ASP A 68 -15.95 5.68 4.85
C ASP A 68 -16.77 4.38 4.70
N ASN A 69 -16.17 3.32 4.17
CA ASN A 69 -16.81 2.02 3.99
C ASN A 69 -16.80 1.14 5.27
N ALA A 70 -15.88 1.38 6.20
CA ALA A 70 -15.59 0.47 7.31
C ALA A 70 -16.82 0.15 8.18
N GLU A 71 -17.57 1.18 8.62
CA GLU A 71 -18.80 1.00 9.42
C GLU A 71 -19.86 0.19 8.66
N GLY A 72 -20.03 0.46 7.36
CA GLY A 72 -20.97 -0.26 6.51
C GLY A 72 -20.59 -1.73 6.32
N VAL A 73 -19.29 -2.01 6.19
CA VAL A 73 -18.75 -3.38 6.10
C VAL A 73 -19.05 -4.17 7.36
N ASP A 74 -18.89 -3.57 8.54
CA ASP A 74 -19.19 -4.21 9.82
C ASP A 74 -20.68 -4.54 9.97
N HIS A 75 -21.56 -3.66 9.50
CA HIS A 75 -23.01 -3.89 9.52
C HIS A 75 -23.48 -4.94 8.51
N GLU A 76 -22.95 -4.91 7.29
CA GLU A 76 -23.34 -5.81 6.21
C GLU A 76 -22.78 -7.22 6.43
N GLY A 77 -21.48 -7.30 6.74
CA GLY A 77 -20.73 -8.54 6.87
C GLY A 77 -20.65 -9.35 5.56
N PRO A 78 -19.77 -10.37 5.49
CA PRO A 78 -19.78 -11.32 4.39
C PRO A 78 -20.94 -12.32 4.54
N SER A 79 -21.41 -12.86 3.41
CA SER A 79 -22.36 -13.97 3.38
C SER A 79 -21.73 -15.23 2.78
N VAL A 80 -22.29 -16.40 3.09
CA VAL A 80 -21.88 -17.68 2.49
C VAL A 80 -23.09 -18.41 1.91
N ALA A 81 -22.97 -18.83 0.66
CA ALA A 81 -23.96 -19.64 -0.04
C ALA A 81 -23.23 -20.66 -0.94
N ASP A 82 -23.71 -21.90 -0.99
CA ASP A 82 -23.14 -22.97 -1.82
C ASP A 82 -21.61 -23.17 -1.65
N GLY A 83 -21.11 -22.99 -0.43
CA GLY A 83 -19.68 -23.10 -0.11
C GLY A 83 -18.82 -21.94 -0.63
N ARG A 84 -19.42 -20.84 -1.10
CA ARG A 84 -18.73 -19.65 -1.60
C ARG A 84 -19.07 -18.42 -0.76
N VAL A 85 -18.02 -17.69 -0.37
CA VAL A 85 -18.15 -16.41 0.34
C VAL A 85 -18.42 -15.29 -0.66
N THR A 86 -19.34 -14.40 -0.30
CA THR A 86 -19.55 -13.09 -0.94
C THR A 86 -19.20 -12.01 0.07
N TYR A 87 -18.22 -11.18 -0.25
CA TYR A 87 -17.79 -10.07 0.62
C TYR A 87 -18.86 -8.98 0.71
N ALA A 88 -18.85 -8.23 1.80
CA ALA A 88 -19.64 -7.00 1.92
C ALA A 88 -19.34 -6.04 0.76
N SER A 89 -20.33 -5.25 0.38
CA SER A 89 -20.25 -4.32 -0.75
C SER A 89 -19.09 -3.32 -0.60
N GLY A 90 -18.88 -2.77 0.60
CA GLY A 90 -17.75 -1.88 0.90
C GLY A 90 -16.39 -2.56 0.73
N THR A 91 -16.25 -3.82 1.17
CA THR A 91 -15.02 -4.60 0.98
C THR A 91 -14.71 -4.81 -0.51
N GLN A 92 -15.74 -5.09 -1.33
CA GLN A 92 -15.57 -5.26 -2.77
C GLN A 92 -15.12 -3.95 -3.44
N GLN A 93 -15.69 -2.81 -3.01
CA GLN A 93 -15.27 -1.49 -3.48
C GLN A 93 -13.82 -1.18 -3.08
N ASN A 94 -13.43 -1.47 -1.84
CA ASN A 94 -12.07 -1.30 -1.35
C ASN A 94 -11.07 -2.13 -2.19
N LEU A 95 -11.38 -3.41 -2.45
CA LEU A 95 -10.56 -4.28 -3.30
C LEU A 95 -10.39 -3.73 -4.72
N ASP A 96 -11.47 -3.24 -5.32
CA ASP A 96 -11.44 -2.68 -6.67
C ASP A 96 -10.63 -1.37 -6.73
N ALA A 97 -10.80 -0.50 -5.73
CA ALA A 97 -10.04 0.74 -5.63
C ALA A 97 -8.53 0.48 -5.45
N CYS A 98 -8.13 -0.43 -4.55
CA CYS A 98 -6.73 -0.83 -4.37
C CYS A 98 -6.14 -1.46 -5.64
N ARG A 99 -6.92 -2.28 -6.36
CA ARG A 99 -6.50 -2.88 -7.63
C ARG A 99 -6.27 -1.81 -8.70
N LYS A 100 -7.20 -0.87 -8.86
CA LYS A 100 -7.08 0.24 -9.83
C LYS A 100 -5.91 1.16 -9.51
N ALA A 101 -5.61 1.36 -8.22
CA ALA A 101 -4.46 2.12 -7.76
C ALA A 101 -3.12 1.36 -7.88
N GLY A 102 -3.12 0.09 -8.27
CA GLY A 102 -1.90 -0.73 -8.40
C GLY A 102 -1.26 -1.13 -7.07
N LEU A 103 -2.01 -1.06 -5.96
CA LEU A 103 -1.48 -1.24 -4.60
C LEU A 103 -1.37 -2.71 -4.16
N MET A 104 -2.07 -3.64 -4.84
CA MET A 104 -2.11 -5.07 -4.49
C MET A 104 -0.79 -5.82 -4.73
N GLY A 105 0.23 -5.15 -5.27
CA GLY A 105 1.54 -5.73 -5.61
C GLY A 105 2.72 -4.92 -5.08
N MET A 106 2.51 -4.12 -4.03
CA MET A 106 3.48 -3.13 -3.55
C MET A 106 4.87 -3.74 -3.26
N ALA A 107 4.93 -4.83 -2.48
CA ALA A 107 6.19 -5.51 -2.16
C ALA A 107 6.63 -6.55 -3.23
N MET A 108 5.74 -6.90 -4.18
CA MET A 108 6.01 -7.94 -5.17
C MET A 108 7.15 -7.53 -6.12
N PRO A 109 8.03 -8.46 -6.53
CA PRO A 109 9.07 -8.18 -7.52
C PRO A 109 8.50 -7.67 -8.86
N ARG A 110 9.22 -6.77 -9.52
CA ARG A 110 8.81 -6.17 -10.81
C ARG A 110 8.58 -7.19 -11.93
N ARG A 111 9.32 -8.31 -11.92
CA ARG A 111 9.11 -9.43 -12.86
C ARG A 111 7.71 -10.07 -12.82
N PHE A 112 6.93 -9.77 -11.77
CA PHE A 112 5.53 -10.20 -11.61
C PHE A 112 4.54 -9.03 -11.67
N GLY A 113 4.98 -7.85 -12.12
CA GLY A 113 4.16 -6.63 -12.21
C GLY A 113 4.02 -5.86 -10.89
N GLY A 114 4.83 -6.16 -9.87
CA GLY A 114 4.83 -5.42 -8.61
C GLY A 114 5.75 -4.19 -8.61
N LEU A 115 5.75 -3.46 -7.49
CA LEU A 115 6.54 -2.23 -7.31
C LEU A 115 7.92 -2.47 -6.67
N ASN A 116 8.15 -3.68 -6.13
CA ASN A 116 9.38 -4.07 -5.45
C ASN A 116 9.74 -3.17 -4.25
N PHE A 117 8.76 -2.68 -3.50
CA PHE A 117 9.05 -1.88 -2.30
C PHE A 117 9.77 -2.71 -1.22
N PRO A 118 10.70 -2.10 -0.45
CA PRO A 118 11.27 -2.73 0.73
C PRO A 118 10.23 -2.86 1.85
N ILE A 119 10.53 -3.69 2.84
CA ILE A 119 9.59 -4.02 3.93
C ILE A 119 9.15 -2.80 4.74
N THR A 120 10.01 -1.78 4.89
CA THR A 120 9.71 -0.59 5.69
C THR A 120 8.48 0.18 5.17
N PRO A 121 8.46 0.73 3.94
CA PRO A 121 7.28 1.39 3.41
C PRO A 121 6.09 0.45 3.21
N TYR A 122 6.33 -0.86 3.01
CA TYR A 122 5.23 -1.84 2.96
C TYR A 122 4.48 -1.95 4.29
N ILE A 123 5.20 -2.14 5.40
CA ILE A 123 4.58 -2.22 6.74
C ILE A 123 3.97 -0.88 7.15
N MET A 124 4.52 0.24 6.71
CA MET A 124 3.87 1.55 6.89
C MET A 124 2.51 1.61 6.18
N ALA A 125 2.42 1.11 4.95
CA ALA A 125 1.14 1.02 4.24
C ALA A 125 0.17 0.06 4.94
N ALA A 126 0.64 -1.09 5.44
CA ALA A 126 -0.18 -2.02 6.22
C ALA A 126 -0.73 -1.38 7.51
N ASP A 127 0.07 -0.59 8.24
CA ASP A 127 -0.37 0.18 9.40
C ASP A 127 -1.46 1.20 9.03
N ILE A 128 -1.27 1.91 7.91
CA ILE A 128 -2.24 2.87 7.39
C ILE A 128 -3.58 2.19 7.03
N VAL A 129 -3.53 1.06 6.32
CA VAL A 129 -4.72 0.29 5.91
C VAL A 129 -5.43 -0.29 7.13
N SER A 130 -4.68 -0.87 8.08
CA SER A 130 -5.21 -1.43 9.33
C SER A 130 -5.98 -0.40 10.15
N ARG A 131 -5.52 0.86 10.15
CA ARG A 131 -6.21 1.95 10.83
C ARG A 131 -7.53 2.35 10.15
N ALA A 132 -7.63 2.20 8.84
CA ALA A 132 -8.86 2.50 8.11
C ALA A 132 -9.89 1.37 8.24
N ASP A 133 -9.46 0.13 8.05
CA ASP A 133 -10.28 -1.07 8.21
C ASP A 133 -9.37 -2.27 8.50
N THR A 134 -9.34 -2.71 9.76
CA THR A 134 -8.52 -3.84 10.21
C THR A 134 -8.97 -5.17 9.58
N GLY A 135 -10.25 -5.32 9.26
CA GLY A 135 -10.77 -6.50 8.57
C GLY A 135 -10.25 -6.57 7.14
N PHE A 136 -10.26 -5.43 6.45
CA PHE A 136 -9.78 -5.31 5.07
C PHE A 136 -8.28 -5.53 4.93
N GLU A 137 -7.46 -5.15 5.91
CA GLU A 137 -6.00 -5.36 5.85
C GLU A 137 -5.64 -6.84 5.61
N ASN A 138 -6.38 -7.79 6.20
CA ASN A 138 -6.17 -9.23 5.99
C ASN A 138 -6.35 -9.68 4.52
N LEU A 139 -7.02 -8.88 3.69
CA LEU A 139 -7.23 -9.15 2.26
C LEU A 139 -6.24 -8.40 1.38
N TRP A 140 -5.72 -7.26 1.86
CA TRP A 140 -4.81 -6.40 1.14
C TRP A 140 -3.33 -6.80 1.33
N GLY A 141 -2.95 -7.20 2.56
CA GLY A 141 -1.57 -7.44 3.01
C GLY A 141 -0.97 -8.80 2.71
#